data_AF-A0A9D5UMB7-F1
#
_entry.id   AF-A0A9D5UMB7-F1
#
_cell.length_a   1.000
_cell.length_b   1.000
_cell.length_c   1.000
_cell.angle_alpha   90.00
_cell.angle_beta   90.00
_cell.angle_gamma   90.00
#
_symmetry.space_group_name_H-M   'P 1'
#
loop_
_entity.id
_entity.type
_entity.pdbx_description
1 polymer ?
#
loop_
_entity_poly.entity_id
_entity_poly.type
_entity_poly.pdbx_seq_one_letter_code
_entity_poly.pdbx_strand_id
1 'polypeptide(L)'
;GAFILCFILNTIYTAGGWLSHPVVISWEIPVNQLQDANFFTSLLGEVVAMASLSAIVVVMVVAIEVLKVIKVVHYCEVLLQPILRFMGISNRLSHIMAVSALLGLTYGSGALIAESKQQNFNKKDLAIALVFISMCHALLEDSLITILSGAHISAVFFARLIFCILLASVLMRWSHLVKLKFHK
;
A
#
# COMPACT_ATOMS: atom_id res chain seq x y z
N GLY A 1 -0.22 2.82 12.45
CA GLY A 1 -0.53 3.65 11.27
C GLY A 1 -2.03 3.73 11.05
N ALA A 2 -2.65 2.64 10.61
CA ALA A 2 -4.08 2.58 10.26
C ALA A 2 -5.04 3.12 11.35
N PHE A 3 -4.83 2.79 12.63
CA PHE A 3 -5.66 3.32 13.73
C PHE A 3 -5.61 4.85 13.85
N ILE A 4 -4.43 5.45 13.71
CA ILE A 4 -4.25 6.91 13.80
C ILE A 4 -4.93 7.59 12.62
N LEU A 5 -4.73 7.04 11.41
CA LEU A 5 -5.40 7.54 10.20
C LEU A 5 -6.92 7.43 10.33
N CYS A 6 -7.42 6.31 10.85
CA CYS A 6 -8.84 6.09 11.09
C CYS A 6 -9.41 7.11 12.09
N PHE A 7 -8.70 7.38 13.19
CA PHE A 7 -9.12 8.38 14.17
C PHE A 7 -9.17 9.80 13.58
N ILE A 8 -8.16 10.17 12.78
CA ILE A 8 -8.12 11.46 12.07
C ILE A 8 -9.28 11.57 11.07
N LEU A 9 -9.48 10.54 10.24
CA LEU A 9 -10.58 10.52 9.26
C LEU A 9 -11.95 10.57 9.93
N ASN A 10 -12.15 9.81 11.01
CA ASN A 10 -13.39 9.81 11.77
C ASN A 10 -13.72 11.22 12.28
N THR A 11 -12.71 11.93 12.81
CA THR A 11 -12.87 13.31 13.30
C THR A 11 -13.22 14.28 12.17
N ILE A 12 -12.59 14.14 11.01
CA ILE A 12 -12.86 14.99 9.84
C ILE A 12 -14.26 14.72 9.26
N TYR A 13 -14.65 13.46 9.12
CA TYR A 13 -15.94 13.08 8.52
C TYR A 13 -17.13 13.34 9.45
N THR A 14 -16.97 13.16 10.76
CA THR A 14 -18.01 13.57 11.72
C THR A 14 -18.16 15.08 11.82
N ALA A 15 -17.08 15.85 11.67
CA ALA A 15 -17.14 17.32 11.64
C ALA A 15 -17.75 17.87 10.34
N GLY A 16 -17.52 17.21 9.20
CA GLY A 16 -18.00 17.65 7.88
C GLY A 16 -19.37 17.12 7.46
N GLY A 17 -19.94 16.13 8.17
CA GLY A 17 -21.18 15.45 7.77
C GLY A 17 -21.08 14.69 6.43
N TRP A 18 -19.85 14.51 5.92
CA TRP A 18 -19.57 13.82 4.67
C TRP A 18 -19.41 12.31 4.94
N LEU A 19 -19.94 11.47 4.05
CA LEU A 19 -19.80 10.00 4.10
C LEU A 19 -20.39 9.31 5.37
N SER A 20 -21.36 9.93 6.04
CA SER A 20 -22.02 9.31 7.22
C SER A 20 -23.03 8.21 6.86
N HIS A 21 -23.24 7.94 5.57
CA HIS A 21 -24.12 6.86 5.13
C HIS A 21 -23.41 5.51 5.24
N PRO A 22 -24.10 4.46 5.74
CA PRO A 22 -23.51 3.13 5.83
C PRO A 22 -23.12 2.64 4.43
N VAL A 23 -21.87 2.18 4.28
CA VAL A 23 -21.40 1.54 3.06
C VAL A 23 -22.22 0.27 2.86
N VAL A 24 -23.06 0.26 1.83
CA VAL A 24 -23.81 -0.92 1.43
C VAL A 24 -22.86 -1.79 0.62
N ILE A 25 -22.39 -2.89 1.22
CA ILE A 25 -21.55 -3.87 0.54
C ILE A 25 -22.47 -4.67 -0.39
N SER A 26 -22.55 -4.28 -1.65
CA SER A 26 -23.43 -4.93 -2.64
C SER A 26 -23.01 -6.35 -3.04
N TRP A 27 -21.87 -6.82 -2.54
CA TRP A 27 -21.28 -8.11 -2.91
C TRP A 27 -21.10 -9.00 -1.68
N GLU A 28 -22.16 -9.70 -1.31
CA GLU A 28 -22.08 -10.81 -0.37
C GLU A 28 -21.65 -12.06 -1.14
N ILE A 29 -20.44 -12.56 -0.88
CA ILE A 29 -20.01 -13.85 -1.41
C ILE A 29 -20.87 -14.91 -0.69
N PRO A 30 -21.62 -15.77 -1.41
CA PRO A 30 -22.48 -16.78 -0.79
C PRO A 30 -21.65 -17.97 -0.28
N VAL A 31 -20.64 -17.71 0.56
CA VAL A 31 -19.84 -18.75 1.22
C VAL A 31 -20.64 -19.39 2.37
N ASN A 32 -21.57 -18.64 2.95
CA ASN A 32 -22.31 -19.03 4.14
C ASN A 32 -23.41 -20.07 3.88
N GLN A 33 -23.69 -20.40 2.61
CA GLN A 33 -24.75 -21.36 2.25
C GLN A 33 -24.28 -22.83 2.20
N LEU A 34 -22.99 -23.11 2.43
CA LEU A 34 -22.43 -24.47 2.42
C LEU A 34 -22.04 -24.98 3.81
N GLN A 35 -22.46 -24.29 4.87
CA GLN A 35 -22.16 -24.66 6.25
C GLN A 35 -23.09 -25.78 6.76
N ASP A 36 -23.09 -26.89 6.04
CA ASP A 36 -23.64 -28.17 6.51
C ASP A 36 -22.62 -28.86 7.42
N ALA A 37 -23.10 -29.60 8.43
CA ALA A 37 -22.34 -30.22 9.52
C ALA A 37 -21.29 -31.30 9.12
N ASN A 38 -21.03 -31.49 7.82
CA ASN A 38 -20.06 -32.46 7.31
C ASN A 38 -18.67 -31.81 7.10
N PHE A 39 -17.63 -32.48 7.58
CA PHE A 39 -16.23 -32.04 7.39
C PHE A 39 -15.87 -31.83 5.91
N PHE A 40 -16.33 -32.72 5.03
CA PHE A 40 -16.04 -32.65 3.59
C PHE A 40 -16.69 -31.45 2.89
N THR A 41 -17.92 -31.08 3.26
CA THR A 41 -18.61 -29.93 2.66
C THR A 41 -18.01 -28.61 3.16
N SER A 42 -17.58 -28.57 4.42
CA SER A 42 -16.84 -27.43 4.97
C SER A 42 -15.48 -27.25 4.29
N LEU A 43 -14.72 -28.32 4.07
CA LEU A 43 -13.43 -28.28 3.37
C LEU A 43 -13.59 -27.81 1.91
N LEU A 44 -14.60 -28.30 1.20
CA LEU A 44 -14.93 -27.84 -0.15
C LEU A 44 -15.34 -26.36 -0.17
N GLY A 45 -16.13 -25.91 0.80
CA GLY A 45 -16.50 -24.50 0.96
C GLY A 45 -15.27 -23.58 1.15
N GLU A 46 -14.32 -23.99 1.99
CA GLU A 46 -13.07 -23.25 2.19
C GLU A 46 -12.22 -23.19 0.92
N VAL A 47 -12.05 -24.31 0.21
CA VAL A 47 -11.30 -24.34 -1.05
C VAL A 47 -11.95 -23.43 -2.10
N VAL A 48 -13.27 -23.44 -2.21
CA VAL A 48 -14.01 -22.55 -3.13
C VAL A 48 -13.85 -21.08 -2.72
N ALA A 49 -13.89 -20.77 -1.43
CA ALA A 49 -13.64 -19.42 -0.93
C ALA A 49 -12.21 -18.94 -1.27
N MET A 50 -11.19 -19.77 -1.02
CA MET A 50 -9.79 -19.47 -1.39
C MET A 50 -9.63 -19.31 -2.91
N ALA A 51 -10.28 -20.17 -3.71
CA ALA A 51 -10.26 -20.08 -5.17
C ALA A 51 -10.92 -18.77 -5.65
N SER A 52 -12.05 -18.38 -5.06
CA SER A 52 -12.73 -17.13 -5.41
C SER A 52 -11.90 -15.88 -5.07
N LEU A 53 -11.27 -15.85 -3.88
CA LEU A 53 -10.38 -14.77 -3.47
C LEU A 53 -9.14 -14.68 -4.36
N SER A 54 -8.52 -15.82 -4.66
CA SER A 54 -7.36 -15.85 -5.56
C SER A 54 -7.71 -15.39 -6.98
N ALA A 55 -8.89 -15.77 -7.50
CA ALA A 55 -9.36 -15.27 -8.79
C ALA A 55 -9.51 -13.74 -8.80
N ILE A 56 -10.08 -13.14 -7.74
CA ILE A 56 -10.19 -11.68 -7.60
C ILE A 56 -8.81 -11.01 -7.61
N VAL A 57 -7.86 -11.54 -6.85
CA VAL A 57 -6.48 -11.00 -6.81
C VAL A 57 -5.79 -11.15 -8.17
N VAL A 58 -5.97 -12.27 -8.88
CA VAL A 58 -5.39 -12.45 -10.22
C VAL A 58 -5.95 -11.40 -11.19
N VAL A 59 -7.26 -11.20 -11.21
CA VAL A 59 -7.90 -10.17 -12.06
C VAL A 59 -7.37 -8.77 -11.71
N MET A 60 -7.19 -8.48 -10.42
CA MET A 60 -6.61 -7.23 -9.93
C MET A 60 -5.17 -7.01 -10.44
N VAL A 61 -4.31 -8.00 -10.29
CA VAL A 61 -2.91 -7.94 -10.74
C VAL A 61 -2.83 -7.74 -12.25
N VAL A 62 -3.69 -8.44 -13.01
CA VAL A 62 -3.82 -8.23 -14.46
C VAL A 62 -4.25 -6.79 -14.77
N ALA A 63 -5.21 -6.23 -14.05
CA ALA A 63 -5.63 -4.84 -14.22
C ALA A 63 -4.49 -3.84 -13.92
N ILE A 64 -3.67 -4.10 -12.90
CA ILE A 64 -2.49 -3.27 -12.58
C ILE A 64 -1.43 -3.37 -13.69
N GLU A 65 -1.16 -4.56 -14.23
CA GLU A 65 -0.24 -4.71 -15.36
C GLU A 65 -0.76 -4.00 -16.63
N VAL A 66 -2.07 -4.00 -16.87
CA VAL A 66 -2.67 -3.19 -17.94
C VAL A 66 -2.45 -1.69 -17.69
N LEU A 67 -2.71 -1.21 -16.47
CA LEU A 67 -2.45 0.20 -16.09
C LEU A 67 -0.98 0.61 -16.25
N LYS A 68 -0.06 -0.33 -16.04
CA LYS A 68 1.37 -0.15 -16.23
C LYS A 68 1.73 -0.02 -17.71
N VAL A 69 1.13 -0.82 -18.59
CA VAL A 69 1.29 -0.69 -20.06
C VAL A 69 0.77 0.65 -20.56
N ILE A 70 -0.33 1.15 -19.98
CA ILE A 70 -0.91 2.48 -20.29
C ILE A 70 -0.05 3.63 -19.69
N LYS A 71 1.04 3.31 -18.98
CA LYS A 71 1.96 4.26 -18.30
C LYS A 71 1.33 5.05 -17.15
N VAL A 72 0.13 4.70 -16.68
CA VAL A 72 -0.51 5.36 -15.52
C VAL A 72 0.39 5.24 -14.28
N VAL A 73 0.93 4.04 -14.06
CA VAL A 73 1.89 3.78 -12.97
C VAL A 73 3.12 4.68 -13.08
N HIS A 74 3.63 4.89 -14.29
CA HIS A 74 4.79 5.77 -14.52
C HIS A 74 4.47 7.24 -14.23
N TYR A 75 3.28 7.73 -14.59
CA TYR A 75 2.88 9.09 -14.23
C TYR A 75 2.76 9.28 -12.72
N CYS A 76 2.18 8.31 -12.00
CA CYS A 76 2.13 8.35 -10.54
C CYS A 76 3.53 8.33 -9.93
N GLU A 77 4.43 7.52 -10.48
CA GLU A 77 5.82 7.43 -10.05
C GLU A 77 6.55 8.78 -10.22
N VAL A 78 6.45 9.42 -11.39
CA VAL A 78 7.04 10.74 -11.67
C VAL A 78 6.44 11.82 -10.76
N LEU A 79 5.17 11.69 -10.36
CA LEU A 79 4.53 12.61 -9.42
C LEU A 79 4.98 12.41 -7.98
N LEU A 80 5.20 11.16 -7.55
CA LEU A 80 5.69 10.83 -6.20
C LEU A 80 7.19 11.11 -6.03
N GLN A 81 7.96 10.99 -7.10
CA GLN A 81 9.40 11.20 -7.09
C GLN A 81 9.83 12.57 -6.52
N PRO A 82 9.31 13.72 -6.97
CA PRO A 82 9.72 15.02 -6.43
C PRO A 82 9.39 15.17 -4.95
N ILE A 83 8.28 14.58 -4.48
CA ILE A 83 7.90 14.58 -3.07
C ILE A 83 8.93 13.80 -2.25
N LEU A 84 9.30 12.59 -2.70
CA LEU A 84 10.32 11.77 -2.03
C LEU A 84 11.71 12.41 -2.09
N ARG A 85 12.04 13.11 -3.18
CA ARG A 85 13.30 13.86 -3.31
C ARG A 85 13.35 15.05 -2.37
N PHE A 86 12.24 15.77 -2.20
CA PHE A 86 12.14 16.89 -1.26
C PHE A 86 12.41 16.46 0.18
N MET A 87 12.14 15.19 0.49
CA MET A 87 12.41 14.67 1.82
C MET A 87 13.91 14.53 2.10
N GLY A 88 14.78 14.41 1.09
CA GLY A 88 16.24 14.27 1.24
C GLY A 88 16.79 12.87 0.90
N ILE A 89 15.97 11.99 0.32
CA ILE A 89 16.39 10.67 -0.18
C ILE A 89 17.15 10.82 -1.50
N SER A 90 18.14 9.94 -1.72
CA SER A 90 18.89 9.88 -2.97
C SER A 90 17.96 9.68 -4.17
N ASN A 91 18.32 10.24 -5.33
CA ASN A 91 17.46 10.19 -6.52
C ASN A 91 17.10 8.74 -6.91
N ARG A 92 18.04 7.82 -6.74
CA ARG A 92 17.84 6.41 -7.11
C ARG A 92 16.95 5.64 -6.12
N LEU A 93 17.11 5.87 -4.81
CA LEU A 93 16.21 5.31 -3.79
C LEU A 93 14.78 5.86 -3.92
N SER A 94 14.64 7.14 -4.26
CA SER A 94 13.32 7.77 -4.44
C SER A 94 12.51 7.12 -5.57
N HIS A 95 13.17 6.74 -6.67
CA HIS A 95 12.55 6.01 -7.77
C HIS A 95 12.11 4.62 -7.34
N ILE A 96 13.01 3.85 -6.70
CA ILE A 96 12.68 2.50 -6.19
C ILE A 96 11.49 2.59 -5.24
N MET A 97 11.50 3.53 -4.28
CA MET A 97 10.41 3.73 -3.33
C MET A 97 9.08 4.08 -4.01
N ALA A 98 9.08 4.99 -4.99
CA ALA A 98 7.88 5.36 -5.73
C ALA A 98 7.27 4.17 -6.49
N VAL A 99 8.12 3.43 -7.21
CA VAL A 99 7.67 2.23 -7.93
C VAL A 99 7.16 1.16 -6.97
N SER A 100 7.85 0.94 -5.85
CA SER A 100 7.45 -0.02 -4.81
C SER A 100 6.10 0.31 -4.20
N ALA A 101 5.82 1.59 -3.98
CA ALA A 101 4.53 2.03 -3.43
C ALA A 101 3.35 1.68 -4.35
N LEU A 102 3.60 1.65 -5.66
CA LEU A 102 2.57 1.39 -6.67
C LEU A 102 2.46 -0.10 -7.02
N LEU A 103 3.60 -0.78 -7.16
CA LEU A 103 3.68 -2.14 -7.72
C LEU A 103 3.77 -3.26 -6.70
N GLY A 104 4.27 -3.03 -5.48
CA GLY A 104 4.40 -4.12 -4.52
C GLY A 104 5.67 -4.14 -3.67
N LEU A 105 5.58 -4.82 -2.52
CA LEU A 105 6.74 -5.15 -1.67
C LEU A 105 7.76 -6.01 -2.39
N THR A 106 7.31 -7.03 -3.12
CA THR A 106 8.17 -8.01 -3.80
C THR A 106 9.05 -7.34 -4.86
N TYR A 107 8.45 -6.46 -5.67
CA TYR A 107 9.20 -5.66 -6.63
C TYR A 107 10.17 -4.71 -5.91
N GLY A 108 9.67 -3.99 -4.91
CA GLY A 108 10.44 -2.97 -4.20
C GLY A 108 11.63 -3.49 -3.40
N SER A 109 11.43 -4.59 -2.68
CA SER A 109 12.48 -5.23 -1.88
C SER A 109 13.57 -5.83 -2.76
N GLY A 110 13.22 -6.48 -3.89
CA GLY A 110 14.20 -7.00 -4.84
C GLY A 110 15.07 -5.90 -5.46
N ALA A 111 14.44 -4.81 -5.91
CA ALA A 111 15.14 -3.64 -6.44
C ALA A 111 16.01 -2.96 -5.36
N LEU A 112 15.50 -2.83 -4.13
CA LEU A 112 16.25 -2.23 -3.01
C LEU A 112 17.47 -3.07 -2.62
N ILE A 113 17.37 -4.40 -2.61
CA ILE A 113 18.50 -5.31 -2.34
C ILE A 113 19.55 -5.25 -3.45
N ALA A 114 19.13 -5.16 -4.71
CA ALA A 114 20.05 -4.97 -5.83
C ALA A 114 20.80 -3.63 -5.69
N GLU A 115 20.10 -2.58 -5.27
CA GLU A 115 20.68 -1.26 -5.10
C GLU A 115 21.59 -1.16 -3.87
N SER A 116 21.27 -1.89 -2.78
CA SER A 116 22.12 -1.92 -1.58
C SER A 116 23.49 -2.53 -1.83
N LYS A 117 23.63 -3.40 -2.85
CA LYS A 117 24.91 -4.02 -3.23
C LYS A 117 25.85 -3.07 -3.97
N GLN A 118 25.36 -1.95 -4.51
CA GLN A 118 26.18 -1.01 -5.31
C GLN A 118 27.08 -0.08 -4.47
N GLN A 119 27.30 -0.37 -3.17
CA GLN A 119 28.21 0.31 -2.21
C GLN A 119 28.08 1.84 -2.03
N ASN A 120 27.17 2.53 -2.71
CA ASN A 120 27.10 4.00 -2.72
C ASN A 120 26.00 4.62 -1.85
N PHE A 121 25.30 3.84 -1.01
CA PHE A 121 24.21 4.36 -0.18
C PHE A 121 24.51 4.27 1.32
N ASN A 122 24.13 5.33 2.03
CA ASN A 122 24.18 5.34 3.48
C ASN A 122 23.17 4.31 4.03
N LYS A 123 23.59 3.47 4.99
CA LYS A 123 22.73 2.44 5.62
C LYS A 123 21.41 3.03 6.15
N LYS A 124 21.45 4.31 6.58
CA LYS A 124 20.28 5.07 7.05
C LYS A 124 19.20 5.25 5.98
N ASP A 125 19.61 5.67 4.79
CA ASP A 125 18.67 5.95 3.69
C ASP A 125 18.02 4.66 3.20
N LEU A 126 18.78 3.56 3.22
CA LEU A 126 18.27 2.23 2.90
C LEU A 126 17.22 1.76 3.91
N ALA A 127 17.46 1.97 5.21
CA ALA A 127 16.51 1.63 6.26
C ALA A 127 15.22 2.43 6.14
N ILE A 128 15.31 3.73 5.83
CA ILE A 128 14.14 4.61 5.64
C ILE A 128 13.36 4.18 4.40
N ALA A 129 14.05 3.86 3.30
CA ALA A 129 13.43 3.31 2.10
C ALA A 129 12.70 2.00 2.40
N LEU A 130 13.31 1.09 3.17
CA LEU A 130 12.68 -0.16 3.56
C LEU A 130 11.39 0.06 4.38
N VAL A 131 11.43 0.98 5.35
CA VAL A 131 10.25 1.33 6.17
C VAL A 131 9.15 1.93 5.30
N PHE A 132 9.49 2.87 4.42
CA PHE A 132 8.51 3.47 3.50
C PHE A 132 7.89 2.42 2.56
N ILE A 133 8.72 1.57 1.96
CA ILE A 133 8.26 0.48 1.10
C ILE A 133 7.29 -0.39 1.88
N SER A 134 7.65 -0.84 3.09
CA SER A 134 6.77 -1.64 3.94
C SER A 134 5.44 -0.95 4.27
N MET A 135 5.39 0.38 4.37
CA MET A 135 4.16 1.11 4.64
C MET A 135 3.28 1.34 3.40
N CYS A 136 3.90 1.49 2.24
CA CYS A 136 3.22 1.79 0.98
C CYS A 136 3.05 0.59 0.06
N HIS A 137 3.49 -0.62 0.47
CA HIS A 137 3.79 -1.76 -0.40
C HIS A 137 2.66 -2.34 -1.28
N ALA A 138 1.49 -1.74 -1.32
CA ALA A 138 0.35 -2.19 -2.10
C ALA A 138 -0.65 -1.03 -2.27
N LEU A 139 -0.17 0.20 -2.45
CA LEU A 139 -1.06 1.36 -2.43
C LEU A 139 -2.15 1.27 -3.51
N LEU A 140 -1.82 0.75 -4.70
CA LEU A 140 -2.81 0.53 -5.76
C LEU A 140 -3.68 -0.69 -5.48
N GLU A 141 -3.07 -1.85 -5.18
CA GLU A 141 -3.77 -3.12 -4.96
C GLU A 141 -4.78 -3.04 -3.81
N ASP A 142 -4.36 -2.63 -2.61
CA ASP A 142 -5.23 -2.52 -1.44
C ASP A 142 -6.34 -1.50 -1.67
N SER A 143 -6.03 -0.38 -2.33
CA SER A 143 -7.00 0.67 -2.56
C SER A 143 -8.06 0.25 -3.58
N LEU A 144 -7.67 -0.42 -4.66
CA LEU A 144 -8.64 -0.91 -5.64
C LEU A 144 -9.58 -1.95 -5.02
N ILE A 145 -9.07 -2.91 -4.24
CA ILE A 145 -9.91 -3.90 -3.56
C ILE A 145 -10.93 -3.21 -2.65
N THR A 146 -10.47 -2.26 -1.84
CA THR A 146 -11.34 -1.56 -0.88
C THR A 146 -12.37 -0.66 -1.58
N ILE A 147 -11.99 -0.02 -2.70
CA ILE A 147 -12.92 0.79 -3.52
C ILE A 147 -13.96 -0.10 -4.20
N LEU A 148 -13.57 -1.27 -4.72
CA LEU A 148 -14.50 -2.27 -5.27
C LEU A 148 -15.51 -2.76 -4.23
N SER A 149 -15.13 -2.80 -2.96
CA SER A 149 -16.04 -3.10 -1.84
C SER A 149 -16.98 -1.94 -1.46
N GLY A 150 -16.93 -0.80 -2.17
CA GLY A 150 -17.84 0.34 -1.97
C GLY A 150 -17.25 1.49 -1.15
N ALA A 151 -15.95 1.47 -0.84
CA ALA A 151 -15.32 2.58 -0.12
C ALA A 151 -14.99 3.76 -1.03
N HIS A 152 -15.04 4.97 -0.46
CA HIS A 152 -14.70 6.18 -1.21
C HIS A 152 -13.20 6.33 -1.45
N ILE A 153 -12.84 6.64 -2.70
CA ILE A 153 -11.44 6.78 -3.15
C ILE A 153 -10.62 7.82 -2.38
N SER A 154 -11.25 8.91 -1.91
CA SER A 154 -10.53 9.98 -1.18
C SER A 154 -9.98 9.50 0.17
N ALA A 155 -10.77 8.69 0.89
CA ALA A 155 -10.40 8.12 2.17
C ALA A 155 -9.30 7.08 2.03
N VAL A 156 -9.47 6.16 1.08
CA VAL A 156 -8.64 4.97 0.98
C VAL A 156 -7.31 5.26 0.31
N PHE A 157 -7.32 5.97 -0.82
CA PHE A 157 -6.12 6.21 -1.61
C PHE A 157 -5.39 7.47 -1.16
N PHE A 158 -6.06 8.63 -1.19
CA PHE A 158 -5.40 9.91 -0.95
C PHE A 158 -4.97 10.09 0.52
N ALA A 159 -5.84 9.77 1.48
CA ALA A 159 -5.46 9.91 2.89
C ALA A 159 -4.30 8.98 3.25
N ARG A 160 -4.29 7.74 2.73
CA ARG A 160 -3.19 6.79 2.94
C ARG A 160 -1.89 7.28 2.33
N LEU A 161 -1.94 7.77 1.09
CA LEU A 161 -0.76 8.35 0.42
C LEU A 161 -0.17 9.52 1.21
N ILE A 162 -1.01 10.47 1.62
CA ILE A 162 -0.59 11.64 2.40
C ILE A 162 0.01 11.20 3.74
N PHE A 163 -0.65 10.29 4.45
CA PHE A 163 -0.17 9.80 5.73
C PHE A 163 1.18 9.09 5.61
N CYS A 164 1.37 8.24 4.61
CA CYS A 164 2.64 7.57 4.40
C CYS A 164 3.76 8.56 4.05
N ILE A 165 3.50 9.55 3.20
CA ILE A 165 4.46 10.61 2.88
C ILE A 165 4.83 11.41 4.13
N LEU A 166 3.84 11.83 4.92
CA LEU A 166 4.06 12.59 6.15
C LEU A 166 4.87 11.78 7.16
N LEU A 167 4.49 10.52 7.39
CA LEU A 167 5.18 9.69 8.36
C LEU A 167 6.62 9.39 7.93
N ALA A 168 6.85 9.11 6.65
CA ALA A 168 8.20 8.93 6.14
C ALA A 168 9.03 10.22 6.21
N SER A 169 8.41 11.38 6.04
CA SER A 169 9.06 12.69 6.23
C SER A 169 9.46 12.92 7.68
N VAL A 170 8.57 12.58 8.62
CA VAL A 170 8.85 12.65 10.07
C VAL A 170 9.98 11.69 10.44
N LEU A 171 9.92 10.43 9.97
CA LEU A 171 10.94 9.42 10.22
C LEU A 171 12.29 9.85 9.66
N MET A 172 12.34 10.47 8.48
CA MET A 172 13.60 10.94 7.94
C MET A 172 14.19 12.08 8.77
N ARG A 173 13.39 13.10 9.12
CA ARG A 173 13.84 14.17 10.02
C ARG A 173 14.33 13.61 11.36
N TRP A 174 13.62 12.62 11.90
CA TRP A 174 13.99 12.00 13.15
C TRP A 174 15.29 11.17 13.04
N SER A 175 15.50 10.47 11.92
CA SER A 175 16.74 9.71 11.64
C SER A 175 17.98 10.60 11.44
N HIS A 176 17.77 11.86 11.05
CA HIS A 176 18.85 12.85 10.97
C HIS A 176 19.19 13.42 12.36
N LEU A 177 18.18 13.57 13.22
CA LEU A 177 18.34 14.04 14.61
C LEU A 177 18.93 12.97 15.54
N VAL A 178 18.51 11.71 15.38
CA VAL A 178 19.07 10.58 16.08
C VAL A 178 20.25 10.06 15.26
N LYS A 179 21.50 10.31 15.71
CA LYS A 179 22.68 9.61 15.17
C LYS A 179 22.49 8.10 15.39
N LEU A 180 21.76 7.43 14.49
CA LEU A 180 21.61 5.98 14.48
C LEU A 180 23.00 5.40 14.26
N LYS A 181 23.61 4.99 15.37
CA LYS A 181 24.96 4.44 15.47
C LYS A 181 24.86 2.97 15.07
N PHE A 182 24.68 2.70 13.77
CA PHE A 182 24.75 1.34 13.26
C PHE A 182 26.20 0.86 13.33
N HIS A 183 26.44 -0.18 14.14
CA HIS A 183 27.73 -0.85 14.24
C HIS A 183 28.10 -1.44 12.86
N LYS A 184 29.39 -1.39 12.54
CA LYS A 184 29.95 -1.69 11.22
C LYS A 184 29.56 -3.07 10.72
#